data_AF-A0A7Y6IGI0-F1
#
_entry.id   AF-A0A7Y6IGI0-F1
#
_cell.length_a   1.000
_cell.length_b   1.000
_cell.length_c   1.000
_cell.angle_alpha   90.00
_cell.angle_beta   90.00
_cell.angle_gamma   90.00
#
_symmetry.space_group_name_H-M   'P 1'
#
loop_
_entity.id
_entity.type
_entity.pdbx_description
1 polymer ?
#
loop_
_entity_poly.entity_id
_entity_poly.type
_entity_poly.pdbx_seq_one_letter_code
_entity_poly.pdbx_strand_id
1 'polypeptide(L)'
;MRLLPHPATETIQLTEVLRALADPVRMEIVLRLAVQKEQTCSNVGEELGVHKSTASHHYRTLREAGVVMTRQVGRLKFMRLRREDLDARFPGLLDAVLAAAHADDAAPATAHGEDTVPVTAHADEPVRAIPEGVPAHGG
;
A
#
# COMPACT_ATOMS: atom_id res chain seq x y z
N MET A 1 -16.80 -15.82 -24.63
CA MET A 1 -16.09 -14.95 -23.66
C MET A 1 -16.76 -15.15 -22.31
N ARG A 2 -16.05 -15.67 -21.31
CA ARG A 2 -16.65 -16.00 -20.00
C ARG A 2 -16.25 -14.94 -18.99
N LEU A 3 -17.22 -14.32 -18.32
CA LEU A 3 -16.96 -13.45 -17.17
C LEU A 3 -16.75 -14.30 -15.92
N LEU A 4 -15.78 -13.90 -15.11
CA LEU A 4 -15.59 -14.46 -13.77
C LEU A 4 -16.55 -13.75 -12.80
N PRO A 5 -17.10 -14.45 -11.78
CA PRO A 5 -18.05 -13.85 -10.85
C PRO A 5 -17.51 -12.57 -10.20
N HIS A 6 -18.33 -11.56 -10.02
CA HIS A 6 -18.02 -10.35 -9.24
C HIS A 6 -19.34 -9.81 -8.68
N PRO A 7 -19.34 -8.98 -7.64
CA PRO A 7 -20.58 -8.39 -7.15
C PRO A 7 -21.26 -7.56 -8.24
N ALA A 8 -22.59 -7.56 -8.23
CA ALA A 8 -23.39 -6.61 -9.00
C ALA A 8 -23.08 -5.18 -8.54
N THR A 9 -23.32 -4.19 -9.40
CA THR A 9 -22.93 -2.80 -9.13
C THR A 9 -23.55 -2.28 -7.85
N GLU A 10 -24.82 -2.58 -7.59
CA GLU A 10 -25.60 -2.23 -6.40
C GLU A 10 -25.19 -2.96 -5.12
N THR A 11 -24.41 -4.04 -5.21
CA THR A 11 -23.96 -4.82 -4.04
C THR A 11 -22.52 -4.55 -3.64
N ILE A 12 -21.75 -3.80 -4.44
CA ILE A 12 -20.41 -3.32 -4.06
C ILE A 12 -20.46 -2.62 -2.70
N GLN A 13 -19.57 -2.97 -1.78
CA GLN A 13 -19.50 -2.36 -0.45
C GLN A 13 -18.27 -1.46 -0.35
N LEU A 14 -18.45 -0.24 0.17
CA LEU A 14 -17.35 0.72 0.32
C LEU A 14 -16.22 0.14 1.18
N THR A 15 -16.56 -0.55 2.27
CA THR A 15 -15.60 -1.17 3.18
C THR A 15 -14.72 -2.21 2.49
N GLU A 16 -15.31 -3.04 1.61
CA GLU A 16 -14.55 -4.05 0.87
C GLU A 16 -13.70 -3.42 -0.24
N VAL A 17 -14.19 -2.35 -0.88
CA VAL A 17 -13.39 -1.56 -1.82
C VAL A 17 -12.17 -0.99 -1.12
N LEU A 18 -12.35 -0.26 0.00
CA LEU A 18 -11.24 0.37 0.72
C LEU A 18 -10.26 -0.67 1.29
N ARG A 19 -10.77 -1.79 1.84
CA ARG A 19 -9.93 -2.92 2.27
C ARG A 19 -9.11 -3.49 1.11
N ALA A 20 -9.72 -3.64 -0.06
CA ALA A 20 -9.02 -4.12 -1.25
C ALA A 20 -8.00 -3.08 -1.75
N LEU A 21 -8.20 -1.78 -1.55
CA LEU A 21 -7.26 -0.75 -1.98
C LEU A 21 -6.12 -0.51 -0.97
N ALA A 22 -6.30 -0.85 0.31
CA ALA A 22 -5.31 -0.62 1.38
C ALA A 22 -4.00 -1.44 1.29
N ASP A 23 -3.81 -2.25 0.24
CA ASP A 23 -2.62 -3.05 0.03
C ASP A 23 -1.77 -2.44 -1.09
N PRO A 24 -0.46 -2.20 -0.86
CA PRO A 24 0.39 -1.51 -1.84
C PRO A 24 0.44 -2.19 -3.20
N VAL A 25 0.48 -3.53 -3.24
CA VAL A 25 0.51 -4.28 -4.50
C VAL A 25 -0.82 -4.13 -5.24
N ARG A 26 -1.95 -4.20 -4.52
CA ARG A 26 -3.28 -3.97 -5.12
C ARG A 26 -3.47 -2.54 -5.59
N MET A 27 -2.95 -1.55 -4.87
CA MET A 27 -2.99 -0.16 -5.28
C MET A 27 -2.21 0.05 -6.58
N GLU A 28 -1.01 -0.51 -6.67
CA GLU A 28 -0.18 -0.43 -7.87
C GLU A 28 -0.86 -1.09 -9.09
N ILE A 29 -1.51 -2.25 -8.90
CA ILE A 29 -2.34 -2.87 -9.95
C ILE A 29 -3.43 -1.90 -10.43
N VAL A 30 -4.11 -1.23 -9.49
CA VAL A 30 -5.19 -0.28 -9.79
C VAL A 30 -4.67 0.96 -10.50
N LEU A 31 -3.53 1.52 -10.10
CA LEU A 31 -2.86 2.65 -10.77
C LEU A 31 -2.52 2.30 -12.23
N ARG A 32 -1.97 1.10 -12.47
CA ARG A 32 -1.68 0.65 -13.84
C ARG A 32 -2.93 0.50 -14.70
N LEU A 33 -3.98 -0.10 -14.14
CA LEU A 33 -5.26 -0.22 -14.84
C LEU A 33 -5.98 1.13 -15.03
N ALA A 34 -5.66 2.14 -14.22
CA ALA A 34 -6.18 3.48 -14.37
C ALA A 34 -5.60 4.18 -15.61
N VAL A 35 -4.33 3.90 -15.93
CA VAL A 35 -3.65 4.37 -17.15
C VAL A 35 -4.02 3.51 -18.35
N GLN A 36 -4.01 2.19 -18.17
CA GLN A 36 -4.21 1.20 -19.23
C GLN A 36 -5.61 0.60 -19.12
N LYS A 37 -6.51 0.94 -20.05
CA LYS A 37 -7.94 0.56 -20.01
C LYS A 37 -8.22 -0.93 -19.78
N GLU A 38 -7.34 -1.81 -20.26
CA GLU A 38 -7.43 -3.25 -20.03
C GLU A 38 -6.03 -3.90 -20.05
N GLN A 39 -5.80 -4.87 -19.17
CA GLN A 39 -4.53 -5.60 -19.05
C GLN A 39 -4.73 -7.10 -18.91
N THR A 40 -3.73 -7.90 -19.30
CA THR A 40 -3.75 -9.32 -18.97
C THR A 40 -3.23 -9.56 -17.55
N CYS A 41 -3.80 -10.54 -16.84
CA CYS A 41 -3.35 -10.89 -15.49
C CYS A 41 -1.88 -11.35 -15.45
N SER A 42 -1.34 -11.86 -16.55
CA SER A 42 0.06 -12.30 -16.63
C SER A 42 1.01 -11.11 -16.69
N ASN A 43 0.74 -10.14 -17.57
CA ASN A 43 1.60 -8.97 -17.75
C ASN A 43 1.76 -8.18 -16.44
N VAL A 44 0.63 -7.91 -15.76
CA VAL A 44 0.64 -7.15 -14.50
C VAL A 44 1.44 -7.87 -13.41
N GLY A 45 1.43 -9.19 -13.36
CA GLY A 45 2.17 -9.94 -12.34
C GLY A 45 3.67 -9.93 -12.59
N GLU A 46 4.06 -10.10 -13.85
CA GLU A 46 5.47 -10.08 -14.29
C GLU A 46 6.11 -8.70 -14.09
N GLU A 47 5.41 -7.63 -14.47
CA GLU A 47 5.92 -6.27 -14.33
C GLU A 47 6.07 -5.81 -12.86
N LEU A 48 5.31 -6.40 -11.94
CA LEU A 48 5.38 -6.11 -10.51
C LEU A 48 6.39 -6.97 -9.75
N GLY A 49 7.05 -7.92 -10.44
CA GLY A 49 7.95 -8.88 -9.78
C GLY A 49 7.24 -9.79 -8.77
N VAL A 50 5.92 -9.92 -8.87
CA VAL A 50 5.11 -10.68 -7.91
C VAL A 50 4.94 -12.12 -8.41
N HIS A 51 5.20 -13.08 -7.52
CA HIS A 51 4.97 -14.49 -7.83
C HIS A 51 3.51 -14.74 -8.27
N LYS A 52 3.33 -15.61 -9.27
CA LYS A 52 2.03 -15.88 -9.92
C LYS A 52 0.88 -16.26 -8.97
N SER A 53 1.18 -17.00 -7.89
CA SER A 53 0.21 -17.38 -6.85
C SER A 53 -0.28 -16.16 -6.08
N THR A 54 0.63 -15.27 -5.71
CA THR A 54 0.36 -14.02 -4.99
C THR A 54 -0.42 -13.04 -5.87
N ALA A 55 -0.03 -12.87 -7.13
CA ALA A 55 -0.75 -12.03 -8.09
C ALA A 55 -2.21 -12.51 -8.28
N SER A 56 -2.42 -13.82 -8.39
CA SER A 56 -3.77 -14.41 -8.51
C SER A 56 -4.66 -14.11 -7.30
N HIS A 57 -4.09 -14.04 -6.10
CA HIS A 57 -4.81 -13.65 -4.89
C HIS A 57 -5.20 -12.17 -4.89
N HIS A 58 -4.29 -11.28 -5.29
CA HIS A 58 -4.57 -9.86 -5.44
C HIS A 58 -5.70 -9.60 -6.45
N TYR A 59 -5.65 -10.24 -7.63
CA TYR A 59 -6.72 -10.11 -8.63
C TYR A 59 -8.06 -10.63 -8.14
N ARG A 60 -8.06 -11.76 -7.42
CA ARG A 60 -9.27 -12.31 -6.83
C ARG A 60 -9.89 -11.32 -5.85
N THR A 61 -9.09 -10.77 -4.96
CA THR A 61 -9.51 -9.80 -3.94
C THR A 61 -10.10 -8.55 -4.57
N LEU A 62 -9.41 -7.96 -5.56
CA LEU A 62 -9.91 -6.78 -6.29
C LEU A 62 -11.24 -7.07 -7.01
N ARG A 63 -11.37 -8.26 -7.60
CA ARG A 63 -12.59 -8.67 -8.32
C ARG A 63 -13.76 -8.89 -7.36
N GLU A 64 -13.52 -9.54 -6.23
CA GLU A 64 -14.54 -9.83 -5.21
C GLU A 64 -15.01 -8.57 -4.49
N ALA A 65 -14.13 -7.59 -4.30
CA ALA A 65 -14.49 -6.26 -3.82
C ALA A 65 -15.23 -5.41 -4.86
N GLY A 66 -15.27 -5.84 -6.13
CA GLY A 66 -15.92 -5.10 -7.22
C GLY A 66 -15.11 -3.94 -7.79
N VAL A 67 -13.79 -3.88 -7.51
CA VAL A 67 -12.90 -2.84 -8.06
C VAL A 67 -12.58 -3.11 -9.54
N VAL A 68 -12.39 -4.38 -9.88
CA VAL A 68 -12.08 -4.82 -11.25
C VAL A 68 -13.11 -5.83 -11.73
N MET A 69 -13.24 -5.93 -13.05
CA MET A 69 -13.90 -7.06 -13.69
C MET A 69 -12.89 -7.85 -14.52
N THR A 70 -13.12 -9.14 -14.65
CA THR A 70 -12.23 -10.03 -15.40
C THR A 70 -13.03 -10.84 -16.42
N ARG A 71 -12.58 -10.82 -17.67
CA ARG A 71 -13.12 -11.61 -18.76
C ARG A 71 -12.08 -12.62 -19.27
N GLN A 72 -12.55 -13.79 -19.69
CA GLN A 72 -11.72 -14.81 -20.31
C GLN A 72 -11.96 -14.85 -21.83
N VAL A 73 -10.87 -14.73 -22.58
CA VAL A 73 -10.82 -14.84 -24.05
C VAL A 73 -9.78 -15.91 -24.39
N GLY A 74 -10.25 -17.09 -24.78
CA GLY A 74 -9.39 -18.27 -24.93
C GLY A 74 -8.66 -18.61 -23.63
N ARG A 75 -7.33 -18.65 -23.67
CA ARG A 75 -6.48 -18.90 -22.49
C ARG A 75 -6.14 -17.63 -21.71
N LEU A 76 -6.40 -16.45 -22.26
CA LEU A 76 -6.06 -15.18 -21.65
C LEU A 76 -7.18 -14.68 -20.74
N LYS A 77 -6.78 -14.05 -19.63
CA LYS A 77 -7.66 -13.35 -18.71
C LYS A 77 -7.35 -11.86 -18.77
N PHE A 78 -8.33 -11.08 -19.18
CA PHE A 78 -8.26 -9.63 -19.29
C PHE A 78 -8.98 -9.01 -18.10
N MET A 79 -8.38 -7.98 -17.54
CA MET A 79 -8.84 -7.26 -16.37
C MET A 79 -8.94 -5.77 -16.69
N ARG A 80 -10.02 -5.14 -16.22
CA ARG A 80 -10.22 -3.69 -16.32
C ARG A 80 -10.85 -3.16 -15.04
N LEU A 81 -10.60 -1.88 -14.75
CA LEU A 81 -11.28 -1.18 -13.67
C LEU A 81 -12.77 -1.02 -13.97
N ARG A 82 -13.58 -1.16 -12.93
CA ARG A 82 -15.03 -0.90 -12.96
C ARG A 82 -15.32 0.57 -12.66
N ARG A 83 -14.65 1.48 -13.37
CA ARG A 83 -14.75 2.95 -13.14
C ARG A 83 -16.20 3.43 -13.09
N GLU A 84 -16.99 3.07 -14.09
CA GLU A 84 -18.41 3.47 -14.20
C GLU A 84 -19.23 2.96 -13.01
N ASP A 85 -19.03 1.70 -12.60
CA ASP A 85 -19.77 1.11 -11.48
C ASP A 85 -19.38 1.75 -10.14
N LEU A 86 -18.07 2.00 -9.94
CA LEU A 86 -17.56 2.62 -8.74
C LEU A 86 -18.01 4.08 -8.64
N ASP A 87 -18.02 4.82 -9.74
CA ASP A 87 -18.48 6.21 -9.77
C ASP A 87 -20.00 6.30 -9.57
N ALA A 88 -20.78 5.35 -10.11
CA ALA A 88 -22.22 5.27 -9.87
C ALA A 88 -22.56 4.99 -8.39
N ARG A 89 -21.71 4.25 -7.67
CA ARG A 89 -21.93 3.91 -6.24
C ARG A 89 -21.32 4.93 -5.28
N PHE A 90 -20.13 5.43 -5.61
CA PHE A 90 -19.29 6.28 -4.78
C PHE A 90 -18.65 7.37 -5.66
N PRO A 91 -19.43 8.39 -6.08
CA PRO A 91 -18.96 9.41 -7.00
C PRO A 91 -17.63 10.06 -6.55
N GLY A 92 -16.64 10.11 -7.44
CA GLY A 92 -15.34 10.72 -7.18
C GLY A 92 -14.40 9.96 -6.24
N LEU A 93 -14.82 8.84 -5.63
CA LEU A 93 -13.99 8.06 -4.71
C LEU A 93 -12.70 7.59 -5.38
N LEU A 94 -12.84 6.93 -6.54
CA LEU A 94 -11.69 6.31 -7.20
C LEU A 94 -10.69 7.38 -7.66
N ASP A 95 -11.16 8.52 -8.16
CA ASP A 95 -10.27 9.60 -8.58
C ASP A 95 -9.55 10.24 -7.39
N ALA A 96 -10.24 10.43 -6.25
CA ALA A 96 -9.60 10.90 -5.02
C ALA A 96 -8.52 9.94 -4.53
N VAL A 97 -8.79 8.63 -4.52
CA VAL A 97 -7.82 7.60 -4.10
C VAL A 97 -6.62 7.55 -5.05
N LEU A 98 -6.86 7.57 -6.36
CA LEU A 98 -5.78 7.57 -7.35
C LEU A 98 -4.93 8.83 -7.21
N ALA A 99 -5.54 10.01 -7.06
CA ALA A 99 -4.79 11.26 -6.87
C ALA A 99 -3.93 11.22 -5.59
N ALA A 100 -4.48 10.73 -4.48
CA ALA A 100 -3.73 10.56 -3.23
C ALA A 100 -2.56 9.59 -3.39
N ALA A 101 -2.77 8.43 -4.01
CA ALA A 101 -1.72 7.44 -4.23
C ALA A 101 -0.58 7.97 -5.11
N HIS A 102 -0.87 8.78 -6.14
CA HIS A 102 0.18 9.44 -6.92
C HIS A 102 0.93 10.50 -6.10
N ALA A 103 0.25 11.20 -5.18
CA ALA A 103 0.90 12.19 -4.32
C ALA A 103 1.85 11.53 -3.31
N ASP A 104 1.50 10.35 -2.79
CA ASP A 104 2.37 9.56 -1.89
C ASP A 104 3.65 9.09 -2.61
N ASP A 105 3.56 8.73 -3.89
CA ASP A 105 4.72 8.32 -4.71
C ASP A 105 5.53 9.53 -5.23
N ALA A 106 4.86 10.67 -5.48
CA ALA A 106 5.49 11.91 -5.92
C ALA A 106 6.13 12.72 -4.77
N ALA A 107 5.82 12.40 -3.51
CA ALA A 107 6.50 13.00 -2.38
C ALA A 107 7.99 12.61 -2.44
N PRO A 108 8.90 13.56 -2.74
CA PRO A 108 10.32 13.23 -2.75
C PRO A 108 10.72 12.86 -1.33
N ALA A 109 11.60 11.87 -1.22
CA ALA A 109 12.45 11.59 -0.08
C ALA A 109 13.05 12.90 0.50
N THR A 110 12.28 13.55 1.37
CA THR A 110 12.68 14.75 2.09
C THR A 110 12.49 14.44 3.56
N ALA A 111 13.62 14.41 4.24
CA ALA A 111 13.82 14.31 5.68
C ALA A 111 13.54 12.93 6.34
N HIS A 112 14.42 11.95 6.09
CA HIS A 112 15.05 11.27 7.22
C HIS A 112 16.42 11.92 7.42
N GLY A 113 16.41 13.10 8.07
CA GLY A 113 17.51 13.45 8.95
C GLY A 113 17.31 12.63 10.21
N GLU A 114 17.69 11.34 10.16
CA GLU A 114 17.91 10.60 11.38
C GLU A 114 19.22 11.13 11.96
N ASP A 115 19.11 11.74 13.14
CA ASP A 115 20.22 12.03 14.03
C ASP A 115 21.16 10.81 14.07
N THR A 116 22.25 10.87 13.32
CA THR A 116 23.48 10.20 13.71
C THR A 116 23.88 10.80 15.03
N VAL A 117 23.49 10.17 16.13
CA VAL A 117 24.18 10.33 17.40
C VAL A 117 25.63 9.89 17.13
N PRO A 118 26.63 10.79 17.20
CA PRO A 118 27.99 10.34 17.12
C PRO A 118 28.27 9.58 18.41
N VAL A 119 28.49 8.26 18.33
CA VAL A 119 29.10 7.52 19.43
C VAL A 119 30.54 8.01 19.52
N THR A 120 30.72 9.10 20.26
CA THR A 120 32.04 9.59 20.65
C THR A 120 32.52 8.63 21.73
N ALA A 121 33.53 7.85 21.36
CA ALA A 121 34.33 7.07 22.27
C ALA A 121 34.89 7.99 23.36
N HIS A 122 34.33 7.90 24.57
CA HIS A 122 34.99 8.44 25.74
C HIS A 122 35.81 7.33 26.36
N ALA A 123 37.12 7.49 26.19
CA ALA A 123 38.15 6.80 26.93
C ALA A 123 37.87 6.94 28.44
N ASP A 124 37.90 5.82 29.12
CA ASP A 124 37.77 5.71 30.57
C ASP A 124 39.13 6.04 31.20
N GLU A 125 39.22 7.18 31.90
CA GLU A 125 40.12 7.43 33.04
C GLU A 125 39.93 8.86 33.59
N PRO A 126 40.24 9.17 34.88
CA PRO A 126 40.33 8.32 36.08
C PRO A 126 39.41 8.82 37.22
N VAL A 127 39.09 7.92 38.16
CA VAL A 127 38.38 8.22 39.41
C VAL A 127 39.15 9.26 40.24
N ARG A 128 38.50 10.39 40.57
CA ARG A 128 38.96 11.32 41.60
C ARG A 128 37.88 11.65 42.63
N ALA A 129 38.17 11.22 43.85
CA ALA A 129 37.86 11.78 45.16
C ALA A 129 36.42 12.23 45.47
N ILE A 130 35.74 11.42 46.30
CA ILE A 130 34.60 11.86 47.13
C ILE A 130 35.17 12.65 48.32
N PRO A 131 34.74 13.89 48.59
CA PRO A 131 35.04 14.54 49.85
C PRO A 131 34.14 13.98 50.96
N GLU A 132 34.74 13.44 52.02
CA GLU A 132 34.03 13.04 53.24
C GLU A 132 33.37 14.25 53.89
N GLY A 133 32.05 14.19 54.00
CA GLY A 133 31.26 15.14 54.79
C GLY A 133 31.23 14.71 56.26
N VAL A 134 31.73 15.57 57.14
CA VAL A 134 31.40 15.60 58.58
C VAL A 134 31.20 17.07 58.94
N PRO A 135 30.06 17.45 59.55
CA PRO A 135 30.07 17.61 61.00
C PRO A 135 28.85 17.01 61.70
N ALA A 136 29.12 16.27 62.78
CA ALA A 136 28.16 15.93 63.80
C ALA A 136 27.95 17.15 64.73
N HIS A 137 26.70 17.61 64.85
CA HIS A 137 26.25 18.48 65.93
C HIS A 137 25.36 17.65 66.87
N GLY A 138 25.60 17.77 68.18
CA GLY A 138 24.61 17.50 69.23
C GLY A 138 25.05 16.50 70.29
N GLY A 139 25.44 17.02 71.46
CA GLY A 139 25.75 16.27 72.68
C GLY A 139 26.50 17.13 73.68
#